data_AF-A0A822YQX4-F1
#
_entry.id   AF-A0A822YQX4-F1
#
_cell.length_a   1.000
_cell.length_b   1.000
_cell.length_c   1.000
_cell.angle_alpha   90.00
_cell.angle_beta   90.00
_cell.angle_gamma   90.00
#
_symmetry.space_group_name_H-M   'P 1'
#
loop_
_entity.id
_entity.type
_entity.pdbx_description
1 polymer ?
#
loop_
_entity_poly.entity_id
_entity_poly.type
_entity_poly.pdbx_seq_one_letter_code
_entity_poly.pdbx_strand_id
1 'polypeptide(L)'
;MQTAVVGTKGKLSYRLNLKGFPANARAYAYFAEIENLGKNDTQKFIMQQPQVPGYNNIIVNIIENANGSYTLYEPSYMNISLDFVLSFSLVKTLDSTRGPLLNAIKISKYVQIVPKTKRKW
;
A
#
# COMPACT_ATOMS: atom_id res chain seq x y z
N MET A 1 -1.90 -11.09 9.34
CA MET A 1 -0.67 -10.32 9.67
C MET A 1 -0.57 -10.19 11.18
N GLN A 2 0.62 -10.03 11.76
CA GLN A 2 0.80 -9.92 13.23
C GLN A 2 1.49 -8.63 13.69
N THR A 3 1.99 -7.82 12.76
CA THR A 3 2.69 -6.57 13.05
C THR A 3 2.18 -5.46 12.14
N ALA A 4 2.23 -4.22 12.63
CA ALA A 4 1.94 -3.03 11.84
C ALA A 4 2.62 -1.80 12.43
N VAL A 5 2.80 -0.78 11.59
CA VAL A 5 3.14 0.58 12.02
C VAL A 5 1.86 1.40 12.06
N VAL A 6 1.63 2.12 13.16
CA VAL A 6 0.42 2.92 13.40
C VAL A 6 0.74 4.41 13.43
N GLY A 7 0.04 5.18 12.61
CA GLY A 7 0.17 6.64 12.54
C GLY A 7 -0.71 7.35 13.55
N THR A 8 -0.34 7.34 14.83
CA THR A 8 -1.15 7.89 15.94
C THR A 8 -1.52 9.37 15.78
N LYS A 9 -0.73 10.14 15.02
CA LYS A 9 -1.00 11.54 14.66
C LYS A 9 -1.80 11.71 13.36
N GLY A 10 -2.49 10.66 12.91
CA GLY A 10 -3.34 10.68 11.72
C GLY A 10 -2.58 10.61 10.39
N LYS A 11 -1.26 10.36 10.40
CA LYS A 11 -0.45 10.28 9.19
C LYS A 11 0.72 9.31 9.35
N LEU A 12 1.01 8.55 8.30
CA LEU A 12 2.28 7.85 8.09
C LEU A 12 2.89 8.34 6.78
N SER A 13 4.19 8.60 6.76
CA SER A 13 4.91 9.03 5.56
C SER A 13 6.15 8.18 5.38
N TYR A 14 6.36 7.73 4.15
CA TYR A 14 7.49 6.91 3.77
C TYR A 14 8.17 7.51 2.54
N ARG A 15 9.49 7.34 2.48
CA ARG A 15 10.32 7.67 1.31
C ARG A 15 11.25 6.49 1.06
N LEU A 16 11.16 5.91 -0.13
CA LEU A 16 11.94 4.75 -0.55
C LEU A 16 12.80 5.12 -1.76
N ASN A 17 14.07 4.72 -1.74
CA ASN A 17 14.93 4.76 -2.90
C ASN A 17 14.88 3.39 -3.60
N LEU A 18 14.26 3.32 -4.77
CA LEU A 18 13.99 2.08 -5.50
C LEU A 18 15.13 1.79 -6.50
N LYS A 19 16.08 0.94 -6.12
CA LYS A 19 17.20 0.56 -7.00
C LYS A 19 16.68 -0.05 -8.31
N GLY A 20 17.17 0.45 -9.44
CA GLY A 20 16.79 -0.04 -10.77
C GLY A 20 15.47 0.49 -11.31
N PHE A 21 14.96 1.58 -10.74
CA PHE A 21 13.91 2.47 -11.27
C PHE A 21 14.55 3.76 -11.84
N PRO A 22 13.90 4.52 -12.74
CA PRO A 22 12.48 4.46 -13.09
C PRO A 22 12.10 3.19 -13.86
N ALA A 23 10.92 2.64 -13.57
CA ALA A 23 10.41 1.45 -14.22
C ALA A 23 8.91 1.26 -13.96
N ASN A 24 8.25 0.49 -14.83
CA ASN A 24 6.92 -0.02 -14.55
C ASN A 24 6.99 -1.11 -13.47
N ALA A 25 6.05 -1.07 -12.54
CA ALA A 25 5.97 -2.00 -11.43
C ALA A 25 4.54 -2.33 -11.04
N ARG A 26 4.39 -3.38 -10.24
CA ARG A 26 3.21 -3.64 -9.42
C ARG A 26 3.52 -3.27 -7.98
N ALA A 27 2.65 -2.50 -7.36
CA ALA A 27 2.76 -2.12 -5.96
C ALA A 27 1.58 -2.70 -5.18
N TYR A 28 1.87 -3.31 -4.03
CA TYR A 28 0.89 -3.86 -3.10
C TYR A 28 1.05 -3.19 -1.75
N ALA A 29 -0.08 -2.96 -1.09
CA ALA A 29 -0.12 -2.69 0.34
C ALA A 29 -0.82 -3.83 1.05
N TYR A 30 -0.32 -4.18 2.23
CA TYR A 30 -0.88 -5.22 3.08
C TYR A 30 -1.45 -4.57 4.32
N PHE A 31 -2.74 -4.80 4.53
CA PHE A 31 -3.48 -4.31 5.68
C PHE A 31 -4.17 -5.47 6.39
N ALA A 32 -4.15 -5.48 7.71
CA ALA A 32 -4.98 -6.32 8.55
C ALA A 32 -5.26 -5.54 9.83
N GLU A 33 -6.52 -5.51 10.25
CA GLU A 33 -6.90 -4.85 11.49
C GLU A 33 -6.46 -5.75 12.65
N ILE A 34 -5.42 -5.34 13.36
CA ILE A 34 -4.81 -6.11 14.46
C ILE A 34 -4.94 -5.36 15.80
N GLU A 35 -5.55 -4.17 15.80
CA GLU A 35 -5.93 -3.47 17.02
C GLU A 35 -7.36 -3.89 17.44
N ASN A 36 -7.62 -3.86 18.75
CA ASN A 36 -8.97 -4.06 19.27
C ASN A 36 -9.75 -2.73 19.18
N LEU A 37 -10.48 -2.56 18.09
CA LEU A 37 -11.36 -1.40 17.89
C LEU A 37 -12.60 -1.50 18.78
N GLY A 38 -12.92 -0.42 19.51
CA GLY A 38 -14.21 -0.30 20.19
C GLY A 38 -15.37 -0.19 19.20
N LYS A 39 -16.61 -0.36 19.68
CA LYS A 39 -17.82 -0.28 18.84
C LYS A 39 -17.96 1.03 18.04
N ASN A 40 -17.43 2.13 18.57
CA ASN A 40 -17.48 3.46 17.96
C ASN A 40 -16.14 3.86 17.31
N ASP A 41 -15.13 2.98 17.34
CA ASP A 41 -13.86 3.25 16.70
C ASP A 41 -13.94 2.99 15.21
N THR A 42 -13.43 3.93 14.42
CA THR A 42 -13.34 3.82 12.96
C THR A 42 -11.93 4.10 12.52
N GLN A 43 -11.40 3.25 11.63
CA GLN A 43 -10.06 3.38 11.09
C GLN A 43 -10.14 3.49 9.58
N LYS A 44 -10.20 4.73 9.11
CA LYS A 44 -10.35 5.09 7.70
C LYS A 44 -9.25 6.05 7.29
N PHE A 45 -8.60 5.74 6.18
CA PHE A 45 -7.49 6.55 5.68
C PHE A 45 -7.38 6.43 4.16
N ILE A 46 -6.71 7.39 3.56
CA ILE A 46 -6.41 7.43 2.13
C ILE A 46 -4.91 7.33 1.91
N MET A 47 -4.51 6.80 0.76
CA MET A 47 -3.14 6.95 0.27
C MET A 47 -3.00 8.27 -0.49
N GLN A 48 -1.99 9.07 -0.13
CA GLN A 48 -1.60 10.29 -0.82
C GLN A 48 -0.22 10.09 -1.43
N GLN A 49 -0.10 10.45 -2.71
CA GLN A 49 1.13 10.37 -3.50
C GLN A 49 1.67 8.93 -3.68
N PRO A 50 2.27 8.62 -4.85
CA PRO A 50 2.17 9.37 -6.09
C PRO A 50 0.71 9.43 -6.56
N GLN A 51 0.35 10.49 -7.29
CA GLN A 51 -0.97 10.55 -7.92
C GLN A 51 -0.95 9.58 -9.11
N VAL A 52 -1.65 8.46 -8.97
CA VAL A 52 -1.76 7.46 -10.02
C VAL A 52 -3.11 7.66 -10.72
N PRO A 53 -3.14 8.00 -12.02
CA PRO A 53 -4.39 8.16 -12.76
C PRO A 53 -5.31 6.94 -12.59
N GLY A 54 -6.57 7.18 -12.27
CA GLY A 54 -7.57 6.13 -12.03
C GLY A 54 -7.60 5.56 -10.61
N TYR A 55 -6.68 5.95 -9.72
CA TYR A 55 -6.61 5.46 -8.34
C TYR A 55 -6.69 6.58 -7.29
N ASN A 56 -7.41 7.65 -7.62
CA ASN A 56 -7.55 8.82 -6.76
C ASN A 56 -8.56 8.57 -5.63
N ASN A 57 -8.24 9.06 -4.43
CA ASN A 57 -9.14 9.12 -3.27
C ASN A 57 -9.74 7.77 -2.83
N ILE A 58 -9.02 6.66 -3.00
CA ILE A 58 -9.45 5.37 -2.46
C ILE A 58 -9.35 5.42 -0.93
N ILE A 59 -10.51 5.32 -0.27
CA ILE A 59 -10.62 5.20 1.18
C ILE A 59 -10.44 3.74 1.55
N VAL A 60 -9.46 3.48 2.42
CA VAL A 60 -9.23 2.18 3.04
C VAL A 60 -9.98 2.16 4.37
N ASN A 61 -10.86 1.19 4.54
CA ASN A 61 -11.48 0.79 5.81
C ASN A 61 -11.27 -0.71 5.99
N ILE A 62 -10.27 -1.10 6.79
CA ILE A 62 -9.78 -2.48 6.81
C ILE A 62 -10.87 -3.47 7.24
N ILE A 63 -11.68 -3.13 8.25
CA ILE A 63 -12.75 -4.02 8.72
C ILE A 63 -13.77 -4.30 7.62
N GLU A 64 -14.21 -3.26 6.91
CA GLU A 64 -15.17 -3.41 5.81
C GLU A 64 -14.52 -4.10 4.59
N ASN A 65 -13.29 -3.72 4.24
CA ASN A 65 -12.61 -4.24 3.05
C ASN A 65 -12.13 -5.69 3.20
N ALA A 66 -11.73 -6.09 4.42
CA ALA A 66 -11.26 -7.44 4.75
C ALA A 66 -12.38 -8.35 5.27
N ASN A 67 -13.59 -7.82 5.49
CA ASN A 67 -14.70 -8.51 6.14
C ASN A 67 -14.36 -9.03 7.55
N GLY A 68 -13.67 -8.21 8.35
CA GLY A 68 -13.38 -8.49 9.76
C GLY A 68 -11.94 -8.22 10.20
N SER A 69 -11.71 -8.33 11.52
CA SER A 69 -10.39 -8.19 12.14
C SER A 69 -9.49 -9.39 11.82
N TYR A 70 -8.18 -9.17 11.84
CA TYR A 70 -7.13 -10.16 11.57
C TYR A 70 -7.14 -10.78 10.15
N THR A 71 -8.09 -10.40 9.31
CA THR A 71 -8.15 -10.79 7.90
C THR A 71 -7.28 -9.89 7.04
N LEU A 72 -6.60 -10.48 6.04
CA LEU A 72 -5.76 -9.75 5.11
C LEU A 72 -6.60 -9.00 4.07
N TYR A 73 -6.33 -7.71 3.91
CA TYR A 73 -6.71 -6.91 2.78
C TYR A 73 -5.47 -6.49 1.97
N GLU A 74 -5.48 -6.79 0.67
CA GLU A 74 -4.33 -6.61 -0.24
C GLU A 74 -4.71 -5.79 -1.49
N PRO A 75 -4.88 -4.47 -1.38
CA PRO A 75 -5.04 -3.62 -2.56
C PRO A 75 -3.72 -3.52 -3.36
N SER A 76 -3.85 -3.37 -4.69
CA SER A 76 -2.68 -3.24 -5.56
C SER A 76 -2.89 -2.24 -6.70
N TYR A 77 -1.81 -1.54 -7.06
CA TYR A 77 -1.71 -0.80 -8.31
C TYR A 77 -0.97 -1.66 -9.34
N MET A 78 -1.62 -1.92 -10.47
CA MET A 78 -1.07 -2.72 -11.55
C MET A 78 -0.45 -1.84 -12.61
N ASN A 79 0.78 -2.18 -13.03
CA ASN A 79 1.48 -1.53 -14.13
C ASN A 79 1.57 0.00 -14.01
N ILE A 80 2.12 0.46 -12.90
CA ILE A 80 2.38 1.90 -12.66
C ILE A 80 3.85 2.21 -12.94
N SER A 81 4.10 3.36 -13.56
CA SER A 81 5.46 3.91 -13.66
C SER A 81 5.86 4.52 -12.31
N LEU A 82 6.98 4.07 -11.75
CA LEU A 82 7.53 4.61 -10.51
C LEU A 82 8.90 5.21 -10.78
N ASP A 83 9.17 6.33 -10.12
CA ASP A 83 10.49 6.97 -10.11
C ASP A 83 11.46 6.28 -9.14
N PHE A 84 12.72 6.70 -9.20
CA PHE A 84 13.73 6.25 -8.23
C PHE A 84 13.36 6.59 -6.78
N VAL A 85 12.77 7.77 -6.54
CA VAL A 85 12.31 8.16 -5.20
C VAL A 85 10.80 7.99 -5.16
N LEU A 86 10.33 6.99 -4.41
CA LEU A 86 8.92 6.82 -4.10
C LEU A 86 8.62 7.45 -2.75
N SER A 87 7.79 8.49 -2.76
CA SER A 87 7.20 9.09 -1.57
C SER A 87 5.71 8.83 -1.56
N PHE A 88 5.21 8.32 -0.43
CA PHE A 88 3.77 8.14 -0.22
C PHE A 88 3.43 8.41 1.24
N SER A 89 2.17 8.76 1.49
CA SER A 89 1.63 8.90 2.82
C SER A 89 0.29 8.19 2.95
N LEU A 90 0.02 7.63 4.12
CA LEU A 90 -1.33 7.25 4.51
C LEU A 90 -1.86 8.34 5.43
N VAL A 91 -3.05 8.85 5.16
CA VAL A 91 -3.63 9.99 5.87
C VAL A 91 -5.04 9.67 6.33
N LYS A 92 -5.28 9.87 7.61
CA LYS A 92 -6.57 9.69 8.27
C LYS A 92 -7.67 10.54 7.59
N THR A 93 -8.85 9.97 7.38
CA THR A 93 -10.02 10.73 6.92
C THR A 93 -10.71 11.46 8.08
N LEU A 94 -11.50 12.48 7.76
CA LEU A 94 -12.16 13.33 8.77
C LEU A 94 -13.12 12.53 9.68
N ASP A 95 -13.79 11.52 9.13
CA ASP A 95 -14.76 10.66 9.81
C ASP A 95 -14.13 9.47 10.56
N SER A 96 -12.80 9.37 10.56
CA SER A 96 -12.08 8.32 11.28
C SER A 96 -11.81 8.73 12.73
N THR A 97 -11.87 7.80 13.69
CA THR A 97 -11.39 8.03 15.07
C THR A 97 -9.90 7.69 15.21
N ARG A 98 -9.42 6.63 14.53
CA ARG A 98 -8.03 6.14 14.58
C ARG A 98 -7.17 6.64 13.42
N GLY A 99 -5.85 6.54 13.59
CA GLY A 99 -4.89 6.88 12.54
C GLY A 99 -4.71 5.76 11.51
N PRO A 100 -3.98 5.99 10.41
CA PRO A 100 -3.66 4.94 9.46
C PRO A 100 -2.79 3.85 10.09
N LEU A 101 -2.93 2.63 9.58
CA LEU A 101 -2.13 1.48 9.93
C LEU A 101 -1.56 0.85 8.65
N LEU A 102 -0.32 0.36 8.72
CA LEU A 102 0.33 -0.33 7.61
C LEU A 102 1.08 -1.57 8.10
N ASN A 103 0.76 -2.76 7.58
CA ASN A 103 1.48 -3.98 7.92
C ASN A 103 2.72 -4.18 7.03
N ALA A 104 2.57 -4.04 5.71
CA ALA A 104 3.68 -4.14 4.76
C ALA A 104 3.39 -3.46 3.42
N ILE A 105 4.44 -3.19 2.64
CA ILE A 105 4.38 -2.77 1.24
C ILE A 105 5.28 -3.68 0.42
N LYS A 106 4.84 -4.06 -0.79
CA LYS A 106 5.66 -4.77 -1.75
C LYS A 106 5.67 -4.03 -3.08
N ILE A 107 6.87 -3.81 -3.63
CA ILE A 107 7.07 -3.18 -4.92
C ILE A 107 7.83 -4.16 -5.80
N SER A 108 7.24 -4.54 -6.93
CA SER A 108 7.80 -5.53 -7.86
C SER A 108 7.96 -4.90 -9.23
N LYS A 109 9.22 -4.69 -9.65
CA LYS A 109 9.55 -4.18 -10.98
C LYS A 109 9.21 -5.23 -12.06
N TYR A 110 8.57 -4.81 -13.14
CA TYR A 110 8.41 -5.66 -14.31
C TYR A 110 9.72 -5.78 -15.08
N VAL A 111 10.08 -7.00 -15.45
CA VAL A 111 11.28 -7.29 -16.24
C VAL A 111 10.84 -7.85 -17.59
N GLN A 112 11.48 -7.39 -18.66
CA GLN A 112 11.22 -7.91 -19.99
C GLN A 112 11.58 -9.39 -20.05
N ILE A 113 10.67 -10.21 -20.57
CA ILE A 113 10.96 -11.60 -20.87
C ILE A 113 11.89 -11.60 -22.09
N VAL A 114 13.14 -12.03 -21.89
CA VAL A 114 14.09 -12.22 -22.99
C VAL A 114 13.97 -13.65 -23.55
N PRO A 115 14.02 -13.85 -24.87
CA PRO A 115 13.99 -15.19 -25.46
C PRO A 115 15.12 -16.06 -24.92
N LYS A 116 14.85 -17.35 -24.70
CA LYS A 116 15.86 -18.33 -24.29
C LYS A 116 16.98 -18.36 -25.33
N THR A 117 18.21 -18.09 -24.91
CA THR A 117 19.39 -18.20 -25.78
C THR A 117 19.46 -19.64 -26.28
N LYS A 118 19.33 -19.87 -27.59
CA LYS A 118 19.57 -21.18 -28.19
C LYS A 118 21.05 -21.51 -27.96
N ARG A 119 21.35 -22.51 -27.12
CA ARG A 119 22.71 -23.08 -27.05
C ARG A 119 23.02 -23.63 -28.45
N LYS A 120 24.00 -23.04 -29.14
CA LYS A 120 24.64 -23.68 -30.28
C LYS A 120 25.49 -24.81 -29.69
N TRP A 121 25.09 -26.04 -29.96
CA TRP A 121 25.95 -27.21 -29.82
C TRP A 121 26.81 -27.31 -31.07
#